data_AF-A0A9W6KEU1-F1
#
_entry.id   AF-A0A9W6KEU1-F1
#
_cell.length_a   1.000
_cell.length_b   1.000
_cell.length_c   1.000
_cell.angle_alpha   90.00
_cell.angle_beta   90.00
_cell.angle_gamma   90.00
#
_symmetry.space_group_name_H-M   'P 1'
#
loop_
_entity.id
_entity.type
_entity.pdbx_description
1 polymer ?
#
loop_
_entity_poly.entity_id
_entity_poly.type
_entity_poly.pdbx_seq_one_letter_code
_entity_poly.pdbx_strand_id
1 'polypeptide(L)'
;MSGMAAAFSDPGDLFYDARNTARPTRGRFRYQDECVALRCIANLIYGTVTEIIVEWSTDYIAILADERPELVSIKHRDPGQGDWQMSQLRHVIGDLHMVWRAMTEQCRCTFASNAGLTPDASDKLTNRLRDYLPAAVQPDEVARFQAVLAMPDPPLPRRTEITAVGVRDMVGALSLLDRDTRYAEDCYRALVDRIVAAASEQPDRPEQRIARLTGSMRAVNERQRPRQADQTLRIADLRDLVLRTHDECVRRPARPAASTMPLQAIRPRTAPLRDTDEWYGGLELQFDGSSVLIHDPVEVHQPPDRSYREQRSNGRQLVPRQRDVRVVRLDVVRPDRSADQRRQQVIREADLHTQLRSLPELIDRWSSDRQIGYVTAIPPGRSLPVVFGPPPYSATALDGLLRALPSLGRVLAGFHSNGLAHRALRPEALFLAGHQLRLLDAGLAAAPPAMGEGMPSYRAPEQERPARRAPTAATDVYQLAAIIYHLAVGQPPGPNPAPPSILRPELSPAIDRTLMAALLPEPGDRLPLLDLIDGCTAVLRSGGALAC
;
A
#
# COMPACT_ATOMS: atom_id res chain seq x y z
N MET A 1 -54.19 -20.68 -27.94
CA MET A 1 -54.86 -21.03 -26.68
C MET A 1 -53.79 -21.61 -25.78
N SER A 2 -53.18 -20.76 -24.93
CA SER A 2 -53.47 -20.65 -23.48
C SER A 2 -53.05 -21.92 -22.72
N GLY A 3 -52.24 -21.93 -21.67
CA GLY A 3 -51.60 -20.91 -20.84
C GLY A 3 -50.45 -21.59 -20.05
N MET A 4 -49.42 -20.87 -19.61
CA MET A 4 -49.32 -20.09 -18.36
C MET A 4 -48.65 -20.89 -17.21
N ALA A 5 -47.39 -20.55 -16.91
CA ALA A 5 -46.85 -20.37 -15.55
C ALA A 5 -45.43 -19.74 -15.60
N ALA A 6 -45.23 -18.68 -14.80
CA ALA A 6 -43.97 -17.97 -14.49
C ALA A 6 -43.10 -18.81 -13.48
N ALA A 7 -41.87 -18.51 -13.05
CA ALA A 7 -41.08 -17.27 -12.93
C ALA A 7 -39.59 -17.59 -12.57
N PHE A 8 -38.63 -16.67 -12.87
CA PHE A 8 -37.31 -16.39 -12.21
C PHE A 8 -36.28 -17.56 -11.99
N SER A 9 -34.94 -17.50 -12.16
CA SER A 9 -33.88 -16.48 -12.31
C SER A 9 -32.57 -17.14 -12.83
N ASP A 10 -31.64 -16.32 -13.31
CA ASP A 10 -30.24 -16.58 -13.72
C ASP A 10 -29.38 -17.43 -12.75
N PRO A 11 -28.44 -18.24 -13.27
CA PRO A 11 -27.04 -18.02 -12.89
C PRO A 11 -26.00 -18.24 -14.02
N GLY A 12 -25.27 -17.18 -14.35
CA GLY A 12 -23.80 -17.12 -14.49
C GLY A 12 -23.07 -18.34 -15.05
N ASP A 13 -22.92 -18.38 -16.37
CA ASP A 13 -22.07 -19.36 -17.05
C ASP A 13 -20.57 -19.07 -16.82
N LEU A 14 -19.96 -20.03 -16.12
CA LEU A 14 -18.53 -20.24 -15.94
C LEU A 14 -17.89 -20.61 -17.28
N PHE A 15 -16.92 -19.84 -17.77
CA PHE A 15 -16.14 -20.25 -18.94
C PHE A 15 -15.18 -21.41 -18.59
N TYR A 16 -15.56 -22.59 -19.11
CA TYR A 16 -14.73 -23.77 -19.33
C TYR A 16 -13.85 -23.54 -20.56
N ASP A 17 -12.53 -23.77 -20.47
CA ASP A 17 -11.66 -23.91 -21.65
C ASP A 17 -11.63 -25.38 -22.07
N ALA A 18 -12.20 -25.69 -23.23
CA ALA A 18 -12.29 -27.03 -23.82
C ALA A 18 -10.94 -27.64 -24.26
N ARG A 19 -9.81 -26.99 -23.99
CA ARG A 19 -8.46 -27.50 -24.28
C ARG A 19 -7.61 -27.81 -23.05
N ASN A 20 -8.16 -27.69 -21.84
CA ASN A 20 -7.46 -28.02 -20.62
C ASN A 20 -7.69 -29.50 -20.22
N THR A 21 -6.66 -30.34 -20.31
CA THR A 21 -6.69 -31.74 -19.85
C THR A 21 -6.51 -31.89 -18.33
N ALA A 22 -6.47 -30.80 -17.57
CA ALA A 22 -6.46 -30.83 -16.11
C ALA A 22 -7.88 -30.90 -15.51
N ARG A 23 -8.07 -31.77 -14.51
CA ARG A 23 -9.36 -32.06 -13.85
C ARG A 23 -10.02 -30.82 -13.20
N PRO A 24 -11.36 -30.76 -13.11
CA PRO A 24 -12.17 -29.53 -12.96
C PRO A 24 -12.08 -28.76 -11.63
N THR A 25 -11.17 -29.10 -10.71
CA THR A 25 -11.18 -28.61 -9.32
C THR A 25 -10.17 -27.49 -9.02
N ARG A 26 -9.17 -27.25 -9.89
CA ARG A 26 -8.05 -26.31 -9.61
C ARG A 26 -8.31 -24.82 -9.94
N GLY A 27 -9.32 -24.50 -10.76
CA GLY A 27 -9.64 -23.10 -11.10
C GLY A 27 -10.09 -22.22 -9.91
N ARG A 28 -10.38 -22.84 -8.76
CA ARG A 28 -10.79 -22.16 -7.51
C ARG A 28 -9.64 -21.55 -6.70
N PHE A 29 -8.38 -21.92 -6.97
CA PHE A 29 -7.22 -21.52 -6.14
C PHE A 29 -6.23 -20.59 -6.83
N ARG A 30 -6.54 -20.13 -8.04
CA ARG A 30 -5.66 -19.22 -8.79
C ARG A 30 -5.39 -17.89 -8.08
N TYR A 31 -6.42 -17.31 -7.45
CA TYR A 31 -6.31 -16.06 -6.69
C TYR A 31 -5.18 -16.10 -5.64
N GLN A 32 -5.13 -17.26 -5.03
CA GLN A 32 -4.36 -17.66 -3.90
C GLN A 32 -2.89 -17.86 -4.29
N ASP A 33 -2.65 -18.53 -5.43
CA ASP A 33 -1.30 -18.65 -6.03
C ASP A 33 -0.75 -17.27 -6.43
N GLU A 34 -1.61 -16.40 -6.95
CA GLU A 34 -1.24 -15.03 -7.31
C GLU A 34 -0.91 -14.17 -6.07
N CYS A 35 -1.55 -14.41 -4.91
CA CYS A 35 -1.16 -13.76 -3.65
C CYS A 35 0.25 -14.17 -3.21
N VAL A 36 0.61 -15.45 -3.39
CA VAL A 36 1.98 -15.92 -3.15
C VAL A 36 2.95 -15.26 -4.12
N ALA A 37 2.56 -15.12 -5.39
CA ALA A 37 3.38 -14.44 -6.40
C ALA A 37 3.67 -12.98 -6.03
N LEU A 38 2.68 -12.24 -5.53
CA LEU A 38 2.90 -10.87 -5.01
C LEU A 38 3.92 -10.86 -3.87
N ARG A 39 3.81 -11.80 -2.92
CA ARG A 39 4.79 -11.92 -1.84
C ARG A 39 6.19 -12.22 -2.39
N CYS A 40 6.33 -13.09 -3.38
CA CYS A 40 7.61 -13.38 -4.03
C CYS A 40 8.20 -12.14 -4.71
N ILE A 41 7.41 -11.42 -5.50
CA ILE A 41 7.84 -10.25 -6.28
C ILE A 41 8.42 -9.18 -5.37
N ALA A 42 7.75 -8.91 -4.25
CA ALA A 42 8.20 -7.96 -3.24
C ALA A 42 9.58 -8.30 -2.65
N ASN A 43 10.05 -9.55 -2.79
CA ASN A 43 11.31 -10.02 -2.21
C ASN A 43 12.40 -10.35 -3.27
N LEU A 44 12.13 -10.22 -4.57
CA LEU A 44 13.08 -10.61 -5.63
C LEU A 44 14.42 -9.85 -5.61
N ILE A 45 14.47 -8.67 -4.98
CA ILE A 45 15.66 -7.80 -4.95
C ILE A 45 16.05 -7.47 -3.52
N TYR A 46 15.14 -6.80 -2.80
CA TYR A 46 15.32 -6.38 -1.43
C TYR A 46 14.13 -6.92 -0.65
N GLY A 47 14.34 -7.99 0.09
CA GLY A 47 13.28 -8.75 0.73
C GLY A 47 13.70 -9.34 2.05
N THR A 48 12.75 -9.46 2.96
CA THR A 48 12.94 -10.16 4.24
C THR A 48 12.59 -11.64 4.13
N VAL A 49 11.96 -12.09 3.05
CA VAL A 49 11.62 -13.51 2.82
C VAL A 49 12.70 -14.15 1.96
N THR A 50 13.20 -15.31 2.36
CA THR A 50 14.24 -16.07 1.65
C THR A 50 13.67 -17.31 0.96
N GLU A 51 12.70 -17.96 1.59
CA GLU A 51 12.05 -19.18 1.08
C GLU A 51 10.53 -19.10 1.34
N ILE A 52 9.74 -19.66 0.42
CA ILE A 52 8.31 -19.91 0.60
C ILE A 52 8.05 -21.41 0.48
N ILE A 53 7.37 -21.99 1.45
CA ILE A 53 6.93 -23.37 1.43
C ILE A 53 5.44 -23.36 1.10
N VAL A 54 5.09 -23.89 -0.07
CA VAL A 54 3.71 -23.94 -0.57
C VAL A 54 3.16 -25.34 -0.32
N GLU A 55 2.32 -25.52 0.69
CA GLU A 55 1.76 -26.83 1.01
C GLU A 55 0.46 -27.14 0.24
N TRP A 56 -0.64 -26.44 0.57
CA TRP A 56 -1.99 -26.67 0.02
C TRP A 56 -2.71 -25.36 -0.18
N SER A 57 -3.40 -25.19 -1.31
CA SER A 57 -4.37 -24.11 -1.63
C SER A 57 -4.17 -22.77 -0.88
N THR A 58 -2.90 -22.36 -0.79
CA THR A 58 -2.27 -21.09 -0.37
C THR A 58 -2.60 -20.54 1.03
N ASP A 59 -2.55 -21.40 2.02
CA ASP A 59 -1.90 -20.98 3.26
C ASP A 59 -0.42 -21.43 3.12
N TYR A 60 0.53 -20.51 3.25
CA TYR A 60 1.95 -20.78 2.99
C TYR A 60 2.81 -20.39 4.18
N ILE A 61 4.01 -20.95 4.24
CA ILE A 61 5.01 -20.59 5.24
C ILE A 61 6.09 -19.77 4.54
N ALA A 62 6.32 -18.54 5.01
CA ALA A 62 7.47 -17.74 4.61
C ALA A 62 8.59 -17.92 5.62
N ILE A 63 9.80 -18.17 5.13
CA ILE A 63 11.02 -18.16 5.95
C ILE A 63 11.64 -16.79 5.82
N LEU A 64 11.80 -16.11 6.94
CA LEU A 64 12.40 -14.78 6.99
C LEU A 64 13.93 -14.88 6.97
N ALA A 65 14.60 -13.77 6.64
CA ALA A 65 16.06 -13.66 6.57
C ALA A 65 16.73 -13.88 7.94
N ASP A 66 15.99 -13.68 9.03
CA ASP A 66 16.42 -14.00 10.39
C ASP A 66 16.08 -15.45 10.81
N GLU A 67 15.79 -16.31 9.83
CA GLU A 67 15.41 -17.72 9.95
C GLU A 67 14.08 -17.98 10.69
N ARG A 68 13.31 -16.94 11.06
CA ARG A 68 12.01 -17.15 11.72
C ARG A 68 10.91 -17.51 10.70
N PRO A 69 10.07 -18.52 10.97
CA PRO A 69 8.93 -18.83 10.12
C PRO A 69 7.76 -17.88 10.36
N GLU A 70 7.07 -17.53 9.27
CA GLU A 70 5.81 -16.79 9.25
C GLU A 70 4.74 -17.68 8.61
N LEU A 71 3.71 -18.03 9.39
CA LEU A 71 2.54 -18.77 8.91
C LEU A 71 1.53 -17.78 8.32
N VAL A 72 1.30 -17.84 7.02
CA VAL A 72 0.37 -16.95 6.32
C VAL A 72 -0.88 -17.70 5.93
N SER A 73 -2.03 -17.24 6.42
CA SER A 73 -3.33 -17.72 5.94
C SER A 73 -4.00 -16.71 5.02
N ILE A 74 -4.29 -17.11 3.79
CA ILE A 74 -4.97 -16.28 2.79
C ILE A 74 -6.45 -16.64 2.76
N LYS A 75 -7.31 -15.61 2.84
CA LYS A 75 -8.76 -15.73 2.62
C LYS A 75 -9.25 -14.61 1.71
N HIS A 76 -10.34 -14.83 0.98
CA HIS A 76 -10.90 -13.81 0.10
C HIS A 76 -12.40 -13.61 0.32
N ARG A 77 -12.88 -12.45 -0.13
CA ARG A 77 -14.28 -12.07 -0.22
C ARG A 77 -14.64 -11.72 -1.64
N ASP A 78 -15.80 -12.20 -2.08
CA ASP A 78 -16.39 -11.80 -3.35
C ASP A 78 -17.05 -10.41 -3.24
N PRO A 79 -17.22 -9.69 -4.36
CA PRO A 79 -17.93 -8.42 -4.39
C PRO A 79 -19.30 -8.50 -3.69
N GLY A 80 -19.57 -7.56 -2.78
CA GLY A 80 -20.82 -7.50 -2.01
C GLY A 80 -20.81 -8.24 -0.67
N GLN A 81 -19.78 -9.03 -0.35
CA GLN A 81 -19.69 -9.71 0.95
C GLN A 81 -19.21 -8.82 2.11
N GLY A 82 -18.70 -7.62 1.80
CA GLY A 82 -18.22 -6.64 2.79
C GLY A 82 -16.99 -7.09 3.58
N ASP A 83 -16.68 -6.34 4.63
CA ASP A 83 -15.56 -6.62 5.53
C ASP A 83 -15.82 -7.82 6.46
N TRP A 84 -14.74 -8.41 6.99
CA TRP A 84 -14.82 -9.56 7.87
C TRP A 84 -15.44 -9.21 9.22
N GLN A 85 -16.41 -10.04 9.64
CA GLN A 85 -16.95 -10.05 10.99
C GLN A 85 -16.19 -11.06 11.85
N MET A 86 -16.13 -10.83 13.16
CA MET A 86 -15.37 -11.70 14.06
C MET A 86 -15.89 -13.15 14.10
N SER A 87 -17.19 -13.35 13.95
CA SER A 87 -17.80 -14.69 13.87
C SER A 87 -17.23 -15.53 12.72
N GLN A 88 -16.86 -14.87 11.61
CA GLN A 88 -16.33 -15.50 10.41
C GLN A 88 -14.83 -15.79 10.53
N LEU A 89 -14.12 -15.09 11.42
CA LEU A 89 -12.68 -15.26 11.64
C LEU A 89 -12.35 -16.30 12.72
N ARG A 90 -13.33 -16.69 13.54
CA ARG A 90 -13.14 -17.59 14.70
C ARG A 90 -12.32 -18.84 14.37
N HIS A 91 -12.66 -19.52 13.27
CA HIS A 91 -11.96 -20.75 12.87
C HIS A 91 -10.55 -20.48 12.38
N VAL A 92 -10.33 -19.40 11.62
CA VAL A 92 -9.01 -19.07 11.06
C VAL A 92 -8.04 -18.65 12.16
N ILE A 93 -8.49 -17.81 13.09
CA ILE A 93 -7.68 -17.37 14.24
C ILE A 93 -7.38 -18.55 15.17
N GLY A 94 -8.37 -19.41 15.42
CA GLY A 94 -8.18 -20.63 16.21
C GLY A 94 -7.13 -21.58 15.61
N ASP A 95 -7.20 -21.81 14.29
CA ASP A 95 -6.21 -22.63 13.57
C ASP A 95 -4.80 -22.04 13.68
N LEU A 96 -4.64 -20.73 13.43
CA LEU A 96 -3.35 -20.04 13.53
C LEU A 96 -2.76 -20.15 14.94
N HIS A 97 -3.58 -19.95 15.98
CA HIS A 97 -3.16 -20.08 17.37
C HIS A 97 -2.70 -21.50 17.69
N MET A 98 -3.45 -22.51 17.25
CA MET A 98 -3.10 -23.92 17.48
C MET A 98 -1.75 -24.27 16.85
N VAL A 99 -1.50 -23.84 15.62
CA VAL A 99 -0.23 -24.09 14.94
C VAL A 99 0.90 -23.32 15.63
N TRP A 100 0.70 -22.05 15.97
CA TRP A 100 1.68 -21.25 16.71
C TRP A 100 2.10 -21.91 18.04
N ARG A 101 1.13 -22.42 18.80
CA ARG A 101 1.39 -23.12 20.06
C ARG A 101 2.13 -24.44 19.85
N ALA A 102 1.75 -25.22 18.84
CA ALA A 102 2.45 -26.45 18.47
C ALA A 102 3.91 -26.20 18.07
N MET A 103 4.21 -24.98 17.62
CA MET A 103 5.53 -24.50 17.25
C MET A 103 6.31 -23.84 18.39
N THR A 104 5.93 -24.12 19.64
CA THR A 104 6.59 -23.55 20.83
C THR A 104 6.66 -22.03 20.81
N GLU A 105 5.67 -21.37 20.19
CA GLU A 105 5.53 -19.92 20.10
C GLU A 105 6.61 -19.20 19.25
N GLN A 106 7.32 -19.93 18.39
CA GLN A 106 8.49 -19.42 17.63
C GLN A 106 8.18 -18.91 16.21
N CYS A 107 6.91 -18.76 15.83
CA CYS A 107 6.52 -18.29 14.49
C CYS A 107 5.67 -17.02 14.53
N ARG A 108 5.71 -16.22 13.46
CA ARG A 108 4.71 -15.17 13.21
C ARG A 108 3.46 -15.76 12.58
N CYS A 109 2.32 -15.12 12.75
CA CYS A 109 1.07 -15.51 12.12
C CYS A 109 0.48 -14.34 11.35
N THR A 110 0.10 -14.55 10.10
CA THR A 110 -0.46 -13.49 9.26
C THR A 110 -1.78 -13.95 8.68
N PHE A 111 -2.84 -13.19 8.92
CA PHE A 111 -4.12 -13.33 8.22
C PHE A 111 -4.19 -12.30 7.10
N ALA A 112 -4.11 -12.76 5.85
CA ALA A 112 -4.12 -11.91 4.68
C ALA A 112 -5.44 -12.05 3.90
N SER A 113 -6.07 -10.91 3.59
CA SER A 113 -7.34 -10.91 2.85
C SER A 113 -7.49 -9.67 1.96
N ASN A 114 -8.35 -9.76 0.95
CA ASN A 114 -8.75 -8.63 0.09
C ASN A 114 -9.88 -7.77 0.69
N ALA A 115 -10.26 -8.03 1.92
CA ALA A 115 -11.25 -7.27 2.66
C ALA A 115 -10.71 -6.95 4.06
N GLY A 116 -11.11 -5.81 4.61
CA GLY A 116 -10.71 -5.38 5.94
C GLY A 116 -11.54 -6.04 7.04
N LEU A 117 -11.45 -5.49 8.25
CA LEU A 117 -12.29 -5.86 9.38
C LEU A 117 -13.40 -4.82 9.58
N THR A 118 -14.59 -5.26 9.97
CA THR A 118 -15.57 -4.31 10.50
C THR A 118 -15.05 -3.67 11.80
N PRO A 119 -15.49 -2.45 12.16
CA PRO A 119 -15.04 -1.81 13.41
C PRO A 119 -15.26 -2.69 14.65
N ASP A 120 -16.40 -3.40 14.71
CA ASP A 120 -16.71 -4.37 15.76
C ASP A 120 -15.75 -5.57 15.76
N ALA A 121 -15.37 -6.08 14.59
CA ALA A 121 -14.40 -7.17 14.50
C ALA A 121 -13.00 -6.74 14.94
N SER A 122 -12.59 -5.51 14.57
CA SER A 122 -11.31 -4.93 15.01
C SER A 122 -11.26 -4.74 16.52
N ASP A 123 -12.34 -4.23 17.12
CA ASP A 123 -12.44 -4.07 18.59
C ASP A 123 -12.36 -5.43 19.30
N LYS A 124 -13.11 -6.43 18.81
CA LYS A 124 -13.09 -7.79 19.38
C LYS A 124 -11.74 -8.48 19.23
N LEU A 125 -11.06 -8.29 18.10
CA LEU A 125 -9.70 -8.82 17.91
C LEU A 125 -8.71 -8.18 18.88
N THR A 126 -8.89 -6.89 19.18
CA THR A 126 -7.97 -6.14 20.06
C THR A 126 -8.23 -6.43 21.53
N ASN A 127 -9.49 -6.42 21.95
CA ASN A 127 -9.87 -6.40 23.36
C ASN A 127 -10.47 -7.72 23.86
N ARG A 128 -10.90 -8.60 22.95
CA ARG A 128 -11.65 -9.82 23.27
C ARG A 128 -11.15 -11.06 22.54
N LEU A 129 -9.89 -11.08 22.09
CA LEU A 129 -9.31 -12.20 21.35
C LEU A 129 -9.49 -13.55 22.06
N ARG A 130 -9.37 -13.56 23.40
CA ARG A 130 -9.55 -14.75 24.25
C ARG A 130 -10.88 -15.47 23.99
N ASP A 131 -11.95 -14.73 23.70
CA ASP A 131 -13.30 -15.30 23.49
C ASP A 131 -13.38 -16.14 22.19
N TYR A 132 -12.37 -16.01 21.32
CA TYR A 132 -12.27 -16.66 20.01
C TYR A 132 -11.16 -17.72 19.93
N LEU A 133 -10.43 -17.95 21.03
CA LEU A 133 -9.44 -19.01 21.16
C LEU A 133 -10.04 -20.23 21.89
N PRO A 134 -9.40 -21.43 21.82
CA PRO A 134 -9.88 -22.61 22.52
C PRO A 134 -10.05 -22.38 24.04
N ALA A 135 -11.01 -23.08 24.65
CA ALA A 135 -11.20 -23.00 26.10
C ALA A 135 -9.93 -23.51 26.81
N ALA A 136 -9.42 -22.75 27.79
CA ALA A 136 -8.20 -22.95 28.57
C ALA A 136 -6.91 -22.20 28.13
N VAL A 137 -6.99 -21.21 27.23
CA VAL A 137 -5.84 -20.32 26.95
C VAL A 137 -5.68 -19.26 28.05
N GLN A 138 -4.48 -19.14 28.61
CA GLN A 138 -4.17 -18.18 29.68
C GLN A 138 -4.04 -16.75 29.14
N PRO A 139 -4.36 -15.69 29.92
CA PRO A 139 -4.26 -14.30 29.46
C PRO A 139 -2.90 -13.92 28.86
N ASP A 140 -1.80 -14.39 29.46
CA ASP A 140 -0.45 -14.11 28.96
C ASP A 140 -0.17 -14.77 27.60
N GLU A 141 -0.72 -15.96 27.35
CA GLU A 141 -0.62 -16.65 26.05
C GLU A 141 -1.42 -15.89 24.99
N VAL A 142 -2.61 -15.36 25.33
CA VAL A 142 -3.39 -14.50 24.43
C VAL A 142 -2.59 -13.25 24.04
N ALA A 143 -1.95 -12.58 25.01
CA ALA A 143 -1.16 -11.39 24.74
C ALA A 143 0.06 -11.67 23.84
N ARG A 144 0.77 -12.79 24.07
CA ARG A 144 1.89 -13.20 23.21
C ARG A 144 1.43 -13.57 21.80
N PHE A 145 0.32 -14.29 21.67
CA PHE A 145 -0.24 -14.62 20.35
C PHE A 145 -0.70 -13.36 19.61
N GLN A 146 -1.38 -12.44 20.30
CA GLN A 146 -1.82 -11.17 19.73
C GLN A 146 -0.64 -10.33 19.22
N ALA A 147 0.50 -10.35 19.91
CA ALA A 147 1.71 -9.64 19.50
C ALA A 147 2.35 -10.21 18.21
N VAL A 148 2.05 -11.45 17.84
CA VAL A 148 2.60 -12.10 16.64
C VAL A 148 1.58 -12.29 15.52
N LEU A 149 0.30 -12.01 15.77
CA LEU A 149 -0.78 -12.06 14.79
C LEU A 149 -0.86 -10.73 14.03
N ALA A 150 -0.49 -10.76 12.76
CA ALA A 150 -0.56 -9.62 11.85
C ALA A 150 -1.73 -9.75 10.87
N MET A 151 -2.27 -8.60 10.48
CA MET A 151 -3.16 -8.47 9.33
C MET A 151 -2.58 -7.40 8.41
N PRO A 152 -2.25 -7.72 7.13
CA PRO A 152 -1.67 -6.75 6.22
C PRO A 152 -2.61 -5.57 5.96
N ASP A 153 -2.04 -4.36 5.98
CA ASP A 153 -2.67 -3.11 5.57
C ASP A 153 -1.72 -2.41 4.58
N PRO A 154 -2.12 -2.12 3.33
CA PRO A 154 -3.45 -2.35 2.75
C PRO A 154 -3.82 -3.83 2.58
N PRO A 155 -5.12 -4.17 2.47
CA PRO A 155 -5.57 -5.51 2.15
C PRO A 155 -5.03 -5.98 0.79
N LEU A 156 -5.06 -7.29 0.57
CA LEU A 156 -4.65 -7.90 -0.70
C LEU A 156 -5.52 -7.40 -1.87
N PRO A 157 -4.99 -7.35 -3.10
CA PRO A 157 -5.79 -7.03 -4.26
C PRO A 157 -6.94 -8.03 -4.44
N ARG A 158 -8.07 -7.61 -5.01
CA ARG A 158 -9.19 -8.49 -5.32
C ARG A 158 -8.86 -9.45 -6.46
N ARG A 159 -9.63 -10.53 -6.56
CA ARG A 159 -9.45 -11.56 -7.60
C ARG A 159 -9.52 -11.04 -9.04
N THR A 160 -10.27 -9.98 -9.27
CA THR A 160 -10.41 -9.36 -10.60
C THR A 160 -9.21 -8.51 -11.01
N GLU A 161 -8.37 -8.10 -10.06
CA GLU A 161 -7.27 -7.15 -10.29
C GLU A 161 -5.89 -7.70 -9.93
N ILE A 162 -5.82 -8.80 -9.16
CA ILE A 162 -4.56 -9.33 -8.63
C ILE A 162 -3.53 -9.65 -9.70
N THR A 163 -3.95 -10.12 -10.88
CA THR A 163 -3.06 -10.34 -12.02
C THR A 163 -2.44 -9.02 -12.51
N ALA A 164 -3.24 -7.97 -12.66
CA ALA A 164 -2.75 -6.66 -13.12
C ALA A 164 -1.81 -6.02 -12.10
N VAL A 165 -2.12 -6.16 -10.80
CA VAL A 165 -1.23 -5.76 -9.70
C VAL A 165 0.08 -6.52 -9.75
N GLY A 166 0.04 -7.84 -9.96
CA GLY A 166 1.25 -8.65 -10.06
C GLY A 166 2.14 -8.33 -11.25
N VAL A 167 1.56 -8.07 -12.42
CA VAL A 167 2.32 -7.60 -13.59
C VAL A 167 2.94 -6.22 -13.32
N ARG A 168 2.21 -5.30 -12.71
CA ARG A 168 2.73 -3.97 -12.31
C ARG A 168 3.90 -4.10 -11.32
N ASP A 169 3.77 -4.95 -10.33
CA ASP A 169 4.83 -5.16 -9.33
C ASP A 169 6.06 -5.82 -9.98
N MET A 170 5.84 -6.72 -10.96
CA MET A 170 6.90 -7.30 -11.79
C MET A 170 7.58 -6.25 -12.69
N VAL A 171 6.86 -5.28 -13.25
CA VAL A 171 7.46 -4.12 -13.94
C VAL A 171 8.42 -3.38 -13.01
N GLY A 172 8.00 -3.15 -11.76
CA GLY A 172 8.85 -2.54 -10.73
C GLY A 172 10.11 -3.36 -10.45
N ALA A 173 9.96 -4.69 -10.30
CA ALA A 173 11.07 -5.60 -10.08
C ALA A 173 12.04 -5.64 -11.28
N LEU A 174 11.55 -5.77 -12.51
CA LEU A 174 12.40 -5.77 -13.71
C LEU A 174 13.16 -4.46 -13.88
N SER A 175 12.51 -3.32 -13.62
CA SER A 175 13.15 -2.01 -13.66
C SER A 175 14.34 -1.92 -12.68
N LEU A 176 14.15 -2.37 -11.44
CA LEU A 176 15.20 -2.41 -10.42
C LEU A 176 16.29 -3.47 -10.71
N LEU A 177 15.97 -4.51 -11.50
CA LEU A 177 16.92 -5.51 -12.00
C LEU A 177 17.68 -5.05 -13.26
N ASP A 178 17.44 -3.83 -13.74
CA ASP A 178 17.97 -3.30 -15.00
C ASP A 178 17.60 -4.21 -16.19
N ARG A 179 16.30 -4.48 -16.34
CA ARG A 179 15.71 -5.33 -17.37
C ARG A 179 14.55 -4.64 -18.09
N ASP A 180 14.29 -5.09 -19.32
CA ASP A 180 13.24 -4.52 -20.17
C ASP A 180 11.86 -4.90 -19.62
N THR A 181 11.13 -3.87 -19.19
CA THR A 181 9.83 -4.04 -18.52
C THR A 181 8.72 -4.55 -19.44
N ARG A 182 8.93 -4.54 -20.77
CA ARG A 182 7.93 -5.06 -21.73
C ARG A 182 7.62 -6.54 -21.55
N TYR A 183 8.55 -7.30 -20.96
CA TYR A 183 8.41 -8.73 -20.71
C TYR A 183 7.90 -9.06 -19.30
N ALA A 184 7.40 -8.07 -18.56
CA ALA A 184 6.91 -8.25 -17.19
C ALA A 184 5.74 -9.24 -17.11
N GLU A 185 4.85 -9.27 -18.10
CA GLU A 185 3.73 -10.21 -18.13
C GLU A 185 4.21 -11.66 -18.28
N ASP A 186 5.15 -11.91 -19.20
CA ASP A 186 5.76 -13.24 -19.37
C ASP A 186 6.48 -13.70 -18.11
N CYS A 187 7.25 -12.80 -17.49
CA CYS A 187 7.97 -13.08 -16.24
C CYS A 187 7.02 -13.35 -15.07
N TYR A 188 5.95 -12.54 -14.94
CA TYR A 188 4.92 -12.74 -13.93
C TYR A 188 4.21 -14.08 -14.11
N ARG A 189 3.84 -14.42 -15.35
CA ARG A 189 3.21 -15.69 -15.66
C ARG A 189 4.11 -16.88 -15.35
N ALA A 190 5.37 -16.83 -15.73
CA ALA A 190 6.34 -17.89 -15.42
C ALA A 190 6.51 -18.08 -13.90
N LEU A 191 6.51 -16.98 -13.14
CA LEU A 191 6.55 -17.02 -11.67
C LEU A 191 5.32 -17.71 -11.07
N VAL A 192 4.11 -17.32 -11.51
CA VAL A 192 2.86 -17.94 -11.07
C VAL A 192 2.81 -19.42 -11.44
N ASP A 193 3.20 -19.77 -12.68
CA ASP A 193 3.24 -21.17 -13.14
C ASP A 193 4.20 -22.02 -12.28
N ARG A 194 5.33 -21.44 -11.86
CA ARG A 194 6.27 -22.12 -10.94
C ARG A 194 5.68 -22.34 -9.54
N ILE A 195 4.90 -21.38 -9.03
CA ILE A 195 4.18 -21.50 -7.77
C ILE A 195 3.12 -22.59 -7.86
N VAL A 196 2.32 -22.57 -8.93
CA VAL A 196 1.29 -23.58 -9.22
C VAL A 196 1.89 -24.99 -9.32
N ALA A 197 3.10 -25.10 -9.89
CA ALA A 197 3.82 -26.37 -9.97
C ALA A 197 4.33 -26.86 -8.60
N ALA A 198 4.61 -25.96 -7.65
CA ALA A 198 5.01 -26.31 -6.28
C ALA A 198 3.83 -26.71 -5.39
N ALA A 199 2.62 -26.20 -5.68
CA ALA A 199 1.44 -26.44 -4.87
C ALA A 199 0.88 -27.88 -5.02
N SER A 200 0.59 -28.53 -3.89
CA SER A 200 0.07 -29.92 -3.84
C SER A 200 -1.46 -29.97 -3.62
N GLU A 201 -2.10 -31.13 -3.89
CA GLU A 201 -3.56 -31.33 -3.76
C GLU A 201 -4.05 -31.59 -2.31
N GLN A 202 -5.07 -30.85 -1.86
CA GLN A 202 -5.58 -30.83 -0.48
C GLN A 202 -5.90 -32.22 0.11
N PRO A 203 -5.56 -32.50 1.39
CA PRO A 203 -6.01 -33.70 2.10
C PRO A 203 -7.49 -33.62 2.52
N ASP A 204 -8.17 -34.76 2.57
CA ASP A 204 -9.63 -34.86 2.73
C ASP A 204 -10.19 -34.38 4.09
N ARG A 205 -9.36 -34.17 5.14
CA ARG A 205 -9.83 -33.85 6.51
C ARG A 205 -9.02 -32.76 7.25
N PRO A 206 -9.67 -31.86 8.03
CA PRO A 206 -9.02 -30.79 8.80
C PRO A 206 -7.97 -31.25 9.83
N GLU A 207 -8.18 -32.39 10.50
CA GLU A 207 -7.26 -32.92 11.51
C GLU A 207 -5.90 -33.31 10.90
N GLN A 208 -5.92 -33.82 9.67
CA GLN A 208 -4.72 -34.17 8.90
C GLN A 208 -3.94 -32.92 8.44
N ARG A 209 -4.63 -31.79 8.26
CA ARG A 209 -4.02 -30.50 7.91
C ARG A 209 -3.14 -29.98 9.06
N ILE A 210 -3.65 -29.98 10.29
CA ILE A 210 -2.91 -29.51 11.48
C ILE A 210 -1.71 -30.40 11.79
N ALA A 211 -1.89 -31.73 11.74
CA ALA A 211 -0.79 -32.67 11.98
C ALA A 211 0.35 -32.54 10.96
N ARG A 212 0.04 -32.32 9.67
CA ARG A 212 1.05 -32.10 8.62
C ARG A 212 1.72 -30.73 8.71
N LEU A 213 0.97 -29.64 8.88
CA LEU A 213 1.54 -28.30 9.06
C LEU A 213 2.50 -28.27 10.26
N THR A 214 2.09 -28.90 11.37
CA THR A 214 2.95 -29.07 12.54
C THR A 214 4.19 -29.89 12.21
N GLY A 215 4.07 -30.95 11.41
CA GLY A 215 5.20 -31.76 10.93
C GLY A 215 6.19 -30.99 10.04
N SER A 216 5.71 -30.27 9.02
CA SER A 216 6.54 -29.47 8.12
C SER A 216 7.23 -28.32 8.85
N MET A 217 6.49 -27.59 9.70
CA MET A 217 7.09 -26.52 10.50
C MET A 217 8.07 -27.07 11.55
N ARG A 218 7.81 -28.24 12.14
CA ARG A 218 8.78 -28.93 13.00
C ARG A 218 10.05 -29.32 12.25
N ALA A 219 9.93 -29.80 11.00
CA ALA A 219 11.08 -30.08 10.14
C ALA A 219 11.88 -28.81 9.79
N VAL A 220 11.19 -27.68 9.59
CA VAL A 220 11.82 -26.35 9.44
C VAL A 220 12.61 -25.97 10.70
N ASN A 221 12.01 -26.08 11.88
CA ASN A 221 12.65 -25.73 13.15
C ASN A 221 13.80 -26.67 13.56
N GLU A 222 13.66 -27.97 13.33
CA GLU A 222 14.67 -28.99 13.71
C GLU A 222 15.84 -29.06 12.71
N ARG A 223 15.83 -28.24 11.64
CA ARG A 223 16.83 -28.22 10.55
C ARG A 223 17.04 -29.57 9.87
N GLN A 224 16.18 -30.55 10.14
CA GLN A 224 16.11 -31.83 9.45
C GLN A 224 15.37 -31.59 8.15
N ARG A 225 16.10 -31.20 7.10
CA ARG A 225 15.55 -30.94 5.76
C ARG A 225 15.78 -32.15 4.86
N PRO A 226 15.00 -33.26 4.96
CA PRO A 226 14.95 -34.19 3.84
C PRO A 226 14.39 -33.43 2.64
N ARG A 227 14.84 -33.80 1.43
CA ARG A 227 14.45 -33.17 0.16
C ARG A 227 12.92 -33.14 -0.02
N GLN A 228 12.25 -32.10 0.50
CA GLN A 228 10.93 -31.62 0.09
C GLN A 228 11.08 -30.69 -1.12
N ALA A 229 11.95 -31.07 -2.06
CA ALA A 229 12.53 -30.20 -3.08
C ALA A 229 11.49 -29.60 -4.05
N ASP A 230 10.30 -30.21 -4.16
CA ASP A 230 9.28 -29.75 -5.10
C ASP A 230 8.37 -28.63 -4.55
N GLN A 231 8.21 -28.52 -3.22
CA GLN A 231 7.27 -27.59 -2.57
C GLN A 231 7.92 -26.32 -2.02
N THR A 232 9.25 -26.29 -1.92
CA THR A 232 10.00 -25.12 -1.44
C THR A 232 10.41 -24.24 -2.61
N LEU A 233 10.04 -22.96 -2.54
CA LEU A 233 10.37 -21.92 -3.51
C LEU A 233 11.37 -20.97 -2.88
N ARG A 234 12.65 -21.03 -3.28
CA ARG A 234 13.63 -20.03 -2.85
C ARG A 234 13.47 -18.77 -3.67
N ILE A 235 13.48 -17.62 -3.03
CA ILE A 235 13.37 -16.33 -3.71
C ILE A 235 14.52 -16.12 -4.71
N ALA A 236 15.72 -16.62 -4.41
CA ALA A 236 16.86 -16.62 -5.34
C ALA A 236 16.56 -17.43 -6.62
N ASP A 237 16.01 -18.64 -6.50
CA ASP A 237 15.68 -19.49 -7.65
C ASP A 237 14.56 -18.87 -8.50
N LEU A 238 13.58 -18.20 -7.85
CA LEU A 238 12.51 -17.47 -8.52
C LEU A 238 13.04 -16.22 -9.25
N ARG A 239 14.02 -15.53 -8.68
CA ARG A 239 14.71 -14.41 -9.35
C ARG A 239 15.43 -14.90 -10.60
N ASP A 240 16.16 -16.02 -10.49
CA ASP A 240 16.84 -16.61 -11.64
C ASP A 240 15.85 -17.08 -12.72
N LEU A 241 14.69 -17.60 -12.32
CA LEU A 241 13.61 -17.93 -13.24
C LEU A 241 13.14 -16.68 -14.00
N VAL A 242 12.84 -15.59 -13.28
CA VAL A 242 12.41 -14.32 -13.89
C VAL A 242 13.45 -13.79 -14.88
N LEU A 243 14.73 -13.79 -14.50
CA LEU A 243 15.82 -13.33 -15.36
C LEU A 243 16.00 -14.21 -16.61
N ARG A 244 15.93 -15.55 -16.45
CA ARG A 244 16.00 -16.48 -17.60
C ARG A 244 14.81 -16.30 -18.53
N THR A 245 13.59 -16.19 -18.01
CA THR A 245 12.39 -15.96 -18.81
C THR A 245 12.49 -14.65 -19.59
N HIS A 246 12.95 -13.57 -18.95
CA HIS A 246 13.22 -12.31 -19.63
C HIS A 246 14.22 -12.48 -20.78
N ASP A 247 15.39 -13.08 -20.51
CA ASP A 247 16.46 -13.22 -21.51
C ASP A 247 16.03 -14.12 -22.69
N GLU A 248 15.21 -15.13 -22.44
CA GLU A 248 14.60 -15.95 -23.48
C GLU A 248 13.61 -15.15 -24.34
N CYS A 249 12.78 -14.30 -23.71
CA CYS A 249 11.86 -13.43 -24.43
C CYS A 249 12.58 -12.40 -25.31
N VAL A 250 13.71 -11.86 -24.85
CA VAL A 250 14.56 -10.94 -25.63
C VAL A 250 15.21 -11.64 -26.83
N ARG A 251 15.67 -12.89 -26.66
CA ARG A 251 16.39 -13.65 -27.70
C ARG A 251 15.46 -14.20 -28.80
N ARG A 252 14.15 -14.31 -28.55
CA ARG A 252 13.20 -14.81 -29.57
C ARG A 252 13.06 -13.77 -30.68
N PRO A 253 13.27 -14.13 -31.97
CA PRO A 253 12.97 -13.23 -33.08
C PRO A 253 11.50 -12.82 -32.97
N ALA A 254 11.23 -11.53 -33.14
CA ALA A 254 9.88 -10.97 -33.02
C ALA A 254 8.90 -11.89 -33.78
N ARG A 255 8.03 -12.57 -33.03
CA ARG A 255 6.86 -13.23 -33.62
C ARG A 255 6.22 -12.16 -34.50
N PRO A 256 5.93 -12.38 -35.80
CA PRO A 256 5.07 -11.47 -36.53
C PRO A 256 3.82 -11.37 -35.66
N ALA A 257 3.52 -10.14 -35.19
CA ALA A 257 2.60 -9.86 -34.10
C ALA A 257 1.49 -10.91 -34.14
N ALA A 258 1.64 -11.95 -33.30
CA ALA A 258 0.69 -13.03 -33.29
C ALA A 258 -0.56 -12.32 -32.84
N SER A 259 -1.49 -12.14 -33.79
CA SER A 259 -2.68 -11.33 -33.67
C SER A 259 -3.06 -11.37 -32.22
N THR A 260 -2.84 -10.26 -31.52
CA THR A 260 -3.38 -10.04 -30.19
C THR A 260 -4.84 -10.37 -30.36
N MET A 261 -5.22 -11.61 -30.07
CA MET A 261 -6.52 -11.88 -29.51
C MET A 261 -6.48 -10.95 -28.32
N PRO A 262 -7.20 -9.82 -28.41
CA PRO A 262 -7.14 -8.85 -27.35
C PRO A 262 -7.40 -9.66 -26.08
N LEU A 263 -6.70 -9.36 -24.98
CA LEU A 263 -7.33 -9.48 -23.65
C LEU A 263 -8.78 -9.20 -23.92
N GLN A 264 -9.66 -10.22 -23.82
CA GLN A 264 -11.05 -10.00 -24.18
C GLN A 264 -11.44 -8.91 -23.22
N ALA A 265 -11.47 -7.69 -23.75
CA ALA A 265 -11.24 -6.56 -22.91
C ALA A 265 -12.42 -6.67 -21.97
N ILE A 266 -12.17 -6.64 -20.66
CA ILE A 266 -13.07 -5.84 -19.87
C ILE A 266 -12.95 -4.51 -20.58
N ARG A 267 -13.83 -4.27 -21.57
CA ARG A 267 -13.86 -3.01 -22.28
C ARG A 267 -14.08 -2.09 -21.10
N PRO A 268 -13.07 -1.28 -20.70
CA PRO A 268 -13.37 -0.27 -19.73
C PRO A 268 -14.59 0.44 -20.33
N ARG A 269 -15.63 0.63 -19.53
CA ARG A 269 -16.76 1.41 -20.01
C ARG A 269 -16.17 2.77 -20.35
N THR A 270 -15.94 2.99 -21.65
CA THR A 270 -15.45 4.25 -22.17
C THR A 270 -16.61 5.21 -22.02
N ALA A 271 -16.59 5.95 -20.93
CA ALA A 271 -17.47 7.07 -20.76
C ALA A 271 -16.71 8.31 -21.24
N PRO A 272 -17.25 9.11 -22.16
CA PRO A 272 -16.84 10.52 -22.19
C PRO A 272 -17.01 11.10 -20.78
N LEU A 273 -16.35 12.21 -20.45
CA LEU A 273 -16.46 12.95 -19.17
C LEU A 273 -17.89 13.44 -18.78
N ARG A 274 -18.96 12.80 -19.28
CA ARG A 274 -20.37 13.08 -18.98
C ARG A 274 -20.85 12.27 -17.78
N ASP A 275 -21.46 12.97 -16.81
CA ASP A 275 -22.47 12.52 -15.81
C ASP A 275 -22.52 11.02 -15.48
N THR A 276 -21.39 10.39 -15.16
CA THR A 276 -21.39 9.11 -14.43
C THR A 276 -21.31 9.41 -12.94
N ASP A 277 -22.37 9.08 -12.21
CA ASP A 277 -22.53 9.48 -10.81
C ASP A 277 -21.44 8.91 -9.88
N GLU A 278 -20.83 7.77 -10.22
CA GLU A 278 -19.80 7.14 -9.40
C GLU A 278 -18.64 6.58 -10.24
N TRP A 279 -17.42 6.88 -9.82
CA TRP A 279 -16.22 6.23 -10.31
C TRP A 279 -16.05 4.86 -9.64
N TYR A 280 -15.49 3.93 -10.40
CA TYR A 280 -15.13 2.60 -9.93
C TYR A 280 -13.86 2.14 -10.65
N GLY A 281 -13.11 1.22 -10.03
CA GLY A 281 -11.94 0.62 -10.65
C GLY A 281 -12.24 -0.01 -12.02
N GLY A 282 -11.40 0.29 -13.01
CA GLY A 282 -11.58 -0.17 -14.39
C GLY A 282 -12.36 0.82 -15.29
N LEU A 283 -12.82 1.95 -14.76
CA LEU A 283 -13.38 3.03 -15.57
C LEU A 283 -12.27 3.73 -16.38
N GLU A 284 -12.43 3.87 -17.70
CA GLU A 284 -11.54 4.70 -18.51
C GLU A 284 -12.18 6.08 -18.74
N LEU A 285 -11.52 7.11 -18.23
CA LEU A 285 -11.83 8.50 -18.49
C LEU A 285 -11.10 8.95 -19.76
N GLN A 286 -11.84 9.47 -20.73
CA GLN A 286 -11.28 10.03 -21.95
C GLN A 286 -11.25 11.55 -21.89
N PHE A 287 -10.10 12.09 -22.27
CA PHE A 287 -9.80 13.51 -22.39
C PHE A 287 -9.37 13.83 -23.83
N ASP A 288 -9.21 15.10 -24.15
CA ASP A 288 -8.73 15.49 -25.48
C ASP A 288 -7.27 15.02 -25.68
N GLY A 289 -7.09 13.95 -26.46
CA GLY A 289 -5.79 13.34 -26.74
C GLY A 289 -5.15 12.51 -25.61
N SER A 290 -5.87 12.25 -24.51
CA SER A 290 -5.39 11.46 -23.36
C SER A 290 -6.49 10.57 -22.82
N SER A 291 -6.14 9.44 -22.20
CA SER A 291 -7.11 8.65 -21.44
C SER A 291 -6.48 8.07 -20.17
N VAL A 292 -7.31 7.87 -19.14
CA VAL A 292 -6.88 7.41 -17.81
C VAL A 292 -7.77 6.28 -17.36
N LEU A 293 -7.17 5.15 -16.99
CA LEU A 293 -7.82 4.05 -16.30
C LEU A 293 -7.83 4.32 -14.79
N ILE A 294 -9.01 4.39 -14.18
CA ILE A 294 -9.22 4.54 -12.74
C ILE A 294 -8.95 3.20 -12.04
N HIS A 295 -8.27 3.23 -10.90
CA HIS A 295 -8.05 2.05 -10.05
C HIS A 295 -8.91 2.14 -8.78
N ASP A 296 -9.16 0.99 -8.16
CA ASP A 296 -9.68 0.97 -6.80
C ASP A 296 -8.53 1.17 -5.79
N PRO A 297 -8.82 1.70 -4.58
CA PRO A 297 -10.12 2.25 -4.19
C PRO A 297 -10.38 3.64 -4.80
N VAL A 298 -11.65 3.93 -5.06
CA VAL A 298 -12.12 5.30 -5.27
C VAL A 298 -12.53 5.86 -3.91
N GLU A 299 -11.79 6.85 -3.42
CA GLU A 299 -12.13 7.61 -2.22
C GLU A 299 -13.28 8.56 -2.56
N VAL A 300 -14.40 8.45 -1.83
CA VAL A 300 -15.55 9.35 -1.99
C VAL A 300 -15.75 10.14 -0.71
N HIS A 301 -15.75 11.46 -0.82
CA HIS A 301 -16.04 12.37 0.26
C HIS A 301 -17.28 13.21 -0.05
N GLN A 302 -18.23 13.24 0.89
CA GLN A 302 -19.42 14.08 0.79
C GLN A 302 -19.61 14.82 2.13
N PRO A 303 -19.78 16.16 2.12
CA PRO A 303 -20.06 16.92 3.32
C PRO A 303 -21.45 16.57 3.89
N PRO A 304 -21.69 16.83 5.19
CA PRO A 304 -22.99 16.56 5.83
C PRO A 304 -24.19 17.24 5.17
N ASP A 305 -23.97 18.43 4.59
CA ASP A 305 -25.00 19.21 3.87
C ASP A 305 -25.30 18.67 2.46
N ARG A 306 -24.53 17.67 1.99
CA ARG A 306 -24.62 17.06 0.66
C ARG A 306 -24.57 18.06 -0.49
N SER A 307 -23.93 19.20 -0.30
CA SER A 307 -23.78 20.26 -1.30
C SER A 307 -22.95 19.83 -2.52
N TYR A 308 -21.93 19.00 -2.30
CA TYR A 308 -21.09 18.42 -3.35
C TYR A 308 -20.74 16.96 -3.06
N ARG A 309 -20.05 16.32 -4.00
CA ARG A 309 -19.44 14.99 -3.84
C ARG A 309 -18.05 15.03 -4.49
N GLU A 310 -17.01 14.74 -3.72
CA GLU A 310 -15.64 14.67 -4.20
C GLU A 310 -15.21 13.21 -4.33
N GLN A 311 -14.53 12.87 -5.42
CA GLN A 311 -14.02 11.55 -5.74
C GLN A 311 -12.53 11.66 -6.05
N ARG A 312 -11.71 10.83 -5.41
CA ARG A 312 -10.27 10.76 -5.63
C ARG A 312 -9.87 9.33 -5.91
N SER A 313 -9.00 9.12 -6.88
CA SER A 313 -8.47 7.79 -7.16
C SER A 313 -7.09 7.87 -7.82
N ASN A 314 -6.31 6.82 -7.65
CA ASN A 314 -5.12 6.60 -8.45
C ASN A 314 -5.50 5.90 -9.75
N GLY A 315 -4.71 6.07 -10.79
CA GLY A 315 -4.98 5.48 -12.09
C GLY A 315 -3.74 5.35 -12.94
N ARG A 316 -3.96 4.92 -14.18
CA ARG A 316 -2.93 4.83 -15.21
C ARG A 316 -3.36 5.64 -16.42
N GLN A 317 -2.57 6.64 -16.79
CA GLN A 317 -2.71 7.27 -18.10
C GLN A 317 -2.38 6.22 -19.17
N LEU A 318 -3.26 6.01 -20.16
CA LEU A 318 -3.08 5.03 -21.23
C LEU A 318 -2.43 5.68 -22.46
N VAL A 319 -2.83 6.92 -22.77
CA VAL A 319 -2.34 7.72 -23.90
C VAL A 319 -2.00 9.14 -23.41
N PRO A 320 -0.91 9.78 -23.88
CA PRO A 320 0.14 9.25 -24.75
C PRO A 320 1.23 8.47 -24.01
N ARG A 321 1.28 8.58 -22.68
CA ARG A 321 2.32 7.98 -21.83
C ARG A 321 1.69 7.14 -20.74
N GLN A 322 2.23 5.95 -20.53
CA GLN A 322 1.83 5.06 -19.45
C GLN A 322 2.38 5.56 -18.10
N ARG A 323 1.72 6.56 -17.53
CA ARG A 323 2.11 7.16 -16.24
C ARG A 323 1.10 6.81 -15.17
N ASP A 324 1.60 6.60 -13.95
CA ASP A 324 0.72 6.55 -12.80
C ASP A 324 0.20 7.97 -12.53
N VAL A 325 -1.09 8.09 -12.28
CA VAL A 325 -1.77 9.38 -12.12
C VAL A 325 -2.66 9.37 -10.90
N ARG A 326 -2.93 10.56 -10.37
CA ARG A 326 -3.97 10.82 -9.39
C ARG A 326 -5.04 11.66 -10.05
N VAL A 327 -6.29 11.25 -9.89
CA VAL A 327 -7.46 11.89 -10.49
C VAL A 327 -8.34 12.40 -9.36
N VAL A 328 -8.78 13.64 -9.47
CA VAL A 328 -9.70 14.29 -8.51
C VAL A 328 -10.88 14.84 -9.29
N ARG A 329 -12.09 14.57 -8.82
CA ARG A 329 -13.35 15.14 -9.34
C ARG A 329 -14.19 15.66 -8.19
N LEU A 330 -14.86 16.77 -8.41
CA LEU A 330 -15.93 17.29 -7.58
C LEU A 330 -17.19 17.45 -8.44
N ASP A 331 -18.28 16.85 -8.00
CA ASP A 331 -19.62 17.00 -8.52
C ASP A 331 -20.40 17.95 -7.60
N VAL A 332 -20.91 19.06 -8.12
CA VAL A 332 -21.81 19.97 -7.41
C VAL A 332 -23.22 19.36 -7.45
N VAL A 333 -23.69 18.89 -6.29
CA VAL A 333 -25.02 18.28 -6.13
C VAL A 333 -26.07 19.37 -5.93
N ARG A 334 -25.77 20.34 -5.07
CA ARG A 334 -26.61 21.51 -4.80
C ARG A 334 -25.73 22.77 -4.82
N PRO A 335 -26.00 23.73 -5.73
CA PRO A 335 -25.24 24.97 -5.77
C PRO A 335 -25.55 25.80 -4.51
N ASP A 336 -24.55 25.95 -3.66
CA ASP A 336 -24.58 26.79 -2.47
C ASP A 336 -23.14 27.25 -2.14
N ARG A 337 -23.01 28.06 -1.08
CA ARG A 337 -21.72 28.61 -0.65
C ARG A 337 -20.68 27.51 -0.32
N SER A 338 -21.12 26.36 0.17
CA SER A 338 -20.24 25.23 0.56
C SER A 338 -19.65 24.59 -0.70
N ALA A 339 -20.50 24.28 -1.68
CA ALA A 339 -20.08 23.77 -2.98
C ALA A 339 -19.19 24.76 -3.73
N ASP A 340 -19.53 26.05 -3.75
CA ASP A 340 -18.73 27.09 -4.42
C ASP A 340 -17.35 27.23 -3.78
N GLN A 341 -17.26 27.21 -2.45
CA GLN A 341 -15.99 27.28 -1.74
C GLN A 341 -15.11 26.07 -2.07
N ARG A 342 -15.65 24.85 -2.06
CA ARG A 342 -14.86 23.66 -2.41
C ARG A 342 -14.47 23.64 -3.89
N ARG A 343 -15.36 24.07 -4.79
CA ARG A 343 -15.07 24.23 -6.22
C ARG A 343 -13.87 25.15 -6.43
N GLN A 344 -13.82 26.29 -5.76
CA GLN A 344 -12.67 27.21 -5.81
C GLN A 344 -11.38 26.58 -5.27
N GLN A 345 -11.46 25.76 -4.23
CA GLN A 345 -10.29 25.05 -3.70
C GLN A 345 -9.75 24.02 -4.70
N VAL A 346 -10.61 23.24 -5.38
CA VAL A 346 -10.18 22.29 -6.42
C VAL A 346 -9.49 23.00 -7.59
N ILE A 347 -10.01 24.16 -8.03
CA ILE A 347 -9.33 25.00 -9.04
C ILE A 347 -7.94 25.38 -8.55
N ARG A 348 -7.87 25.90 -7.33
CA ARG A 348 -6.61 26.37 -6.75
C ARG A 348 -5.61 25.23 -6.52
N GLU A 349 -6.07 24.03 -6.14
CA GLU A 349 -5.24 22.82 -6.07
C GLU A 349 -4.58 22.56 -7.43
N ALA A 350 -5.37 22.51 -8.51
CA ALA A 350 -4.84 22.30 -9.88
C ALA A 350 -3.87 23.41 -10.32
N ASP A 351 -4.17 24.68 -9.98
CA ASP A 351 -3.29 25.80 -10.31
C ASP A 351 -1.93 25.73 -9.59
N LEU A 352 -1.89 25.24 -8.34
CA LEU A 352 -0.63 25.05 -7.61
C LEU A 352 0.31 24.07 -8.33
N HIS A 353 -0.23 23.00 -8.93
CA HIS A 353 0.57 22.06 -9.73
C HIS A 353 1.20 22.71 -10.98
N THR A 354 0.62 23.81 -11.47
CA THR A 354 1.17 24.59 -12.59
C THR A 354 2.19 25.63 -12.10
N GLN A 355 1.93 26.26 -10.95
CA GLN A 355 2.74 27.34 -10.41
C GLN A 355 4.03 26.83 -9.72
N LEU A 356 3.92 25.72 -9.00
CA LEU A 356 5.02 25.13 -8.23
C LEU A 356 5.62 23.95 -9.00
N ARG A 357 6.70 24.20 -9.76
CA ARG A 357 7.39 23.17 -10.58
C ARG A 357 7.83 21.91 -9.81
N SER A 358 7.93 21.99 -8.48
CA SER A 358 8.32 20.88 -7.62
C SER A 358 7.15 19.94 -7.28
N LEU A 359 5.91 20.34 -7.55
CA LEU A 359 4.74 19.48 -7.45
C LEU A 359 4.60 18.57 -8.69
N PRO A 360 3.81 17.50 -8.59
CA PRO A 360 3.57 16.63 -9.73
C PRO A 360 2.93 17.37 -10.91
N GLU A 361 3.29 16.95 -12.13
CA GLU A 361 2.80 17.53 -13.38
C GLU A 361 1.27 17.47 -13.45
N LEU A 362 0.63 18.62 -13.68
CA LEU A 362 -0.78 18.67 -14.07
C LEU A 362 -0.90 18.16 -15.51
N ILE A 363 -1.53 17.01 -15.67
CA ILE A 363 -1.74 16.36 -16.98
C ILE A 363 -2.97 16.96 -17.66
N ASP A 364 -4.05 17.12 -16.91
CA ASP A 364 -5.31 17.66 -17.44
C ASP A 364 -6.18 18.28 -16.35
N ARG A 365 -7.15 19.11 -16.76
CA ARG A 365 -8.19 19.68 -15.92
C ARG A 365 -9.46 19.94 -16.73
N TRP A 366 -10.60 19.78 -16.09
CA TRP A 366 -11.90 20.06 -16.69
C TRP A 366 -12.78 20.82 -15.70
N SER A 367 -13.71 21.61 -16.24
CA SER A 367 -14.64 22.41 -15.45
C SER A 367 -15.91 22.65 -16.24
N SER A 368 -17.06 22.40 -15.60
CA SER A 368 -18.41 22.77 -16.03
C SER A 368 -19.17 23.38 -14.84
N ASP A 369 -20.45 23.69 -15.03
CA ASP A 369 -21.32 24.22 -13.97
C ASP A 369 -21.53 23.21 -12.84
N ARG A 370 -21.52 21.91 -13.16
CA ARG A 370 -21.81 20.83 -12.20
C ARG A 370 -20.60 19.98 -11.84
N GLN A 371 -19.52 20.01 -12.61
CA GLN A 371 -18.37 19.15 -12.36
C GLN A 371 -17.07 19.90 -12.55
N ILE A 372 -16.09 19.62 -11.70
CA ILE A 372 -14.72 20.09 -11.88
C ILE A 372 -13.76 18.99 -11.49
N GLY A 373 -12.60 18.92 -12.14
CA GLY A 373 -11.56 18.03 -11.69
C GLY A 373 -10.26 18.21 -12.41
N TYR A 374 -9.27 17.43 -12.00
CA TYR A 374 -7.93 17.46 -12.55
C TYR A 374 -7.25 16.09 -12.46
N VAL A 375 -6.24 15.91 -13.30
CA VAL A 375 -5.34 14.76 -13.34
C VAL A 375 -3.92 15.26 -13.10
N THR A 376 -3.23 14.68 -12.14
CA THR A 376 -1.79 14.91 -11.93
C THR A 376 -1.02 13.61 -12.07
N ALA A 377 0.24 13.68 -12.50
CA ALA A 377 1.14 12.55 -12.39
C ALA A 377 1.32 12.14 -10.92
N ILE A 378 1.59 10.85 -10.67
CA ILE A 378 2.18 10.42 -9.40
C ILE A 378 3.70 10.60 -9.53
N PRO A 379 4.37 11.22 -8.55
CA PRO A 379 5.82 11.40 -8.61
C PRO A 379 6.53 10.03 -8.69
N PRO A 380 7.68 9.95 -9.39
CA PRO A 380 8.44 8.72 -9.47
C PRO A 380 8.87 8.24 -8.08
N GLY A 381 9.16 6.94 -7.96
CA GLY A 381 9.57 6.32 -6.70
C GLY A 381 8.40 5.69 -5.94
N ARG A 382 8.58 5.55 -4.63
CA ARG A 382 7.60 4.96 -3.71
C ARG A 382 7.52 5.81 -2.44
N SER A 383 6.39 5.77 -1.74
CA SER A 383 6.22 6.48 -0.47
C SER A 383 7.18 5.93 0.60
N LEU A 384 7.54 6.74 1.59
CA LEU A 384 8.45 6.32 2.66
C LEU A 384 8.03 5.00 3.35
N PRO A 385 6.75 4.79 3.73
CA PRO A 385 6.32 3.52 4.33
C PRO A 385 6.54 2.31 3.41
N VAL A 386 6.41 2.49 2.08
CA VAL A 386 6.65 1.42 1.11
C VAL A 386 8.14 1.13 0.95
N VAL A 387 9.00 2.15 0.99
CA VAL A 387 10.44 1.97 0.79
C VAL A 387 11.12 1.36 2.02
N PHE A 388 10.80 1.87 3.21
CA PHE A 388 11.54 1.55 4.44
C PHE A 388 10.75 0.67 5.41
N GLY A 389 9.47 0.41 5.13
CA GLY A 389 8.58 -0.32 6.03
C GLY A 389 8.03 0.55 7.16
N PRO A 390 7.45 -0.06 8.21
CA PRO A 390 6.93 0.66 9.36
C PRO A 390 8.08 1.24 10.23
N PRO A 391 7.85 2.37 10.92
CA PRO A 391 8.76 2.87 11.97
C PRO A 391 8.91 1.85 13.13
N PRO A 392 10.01 1.90 13.90
CA PRO A 392 11.17 2.78 13.74
C PRO A 392 12.10 2.33 12.60
N TYR A 393 12.71 3.31 11.93
CA TYR A 393 13.67 3.07 10.86
C TYR A 393 15.04 2.66 11.41
N SER A 394 15.72 1.78 10.68
CA SER A 394 17.13 1.49 10.94
C SER A 394 17.99 2.73 10.71
N ALA A 395 19.20 2.77 11.27
CA ALA A 395 20.11 3.89 11.07
C ALA A 395 20.42 4.13 9.58
N THR A 396 20.58 3.06 8.79
CA THR A 396 20.79 3.15 7.34
C THR A 396 19.60 3.78 6.61
N ALA A 397 18.37 3.44 7.01
CA ALA A 397 17.16 4.02 6.45
C ALA A 397 17.02 5.50 6.84
N LEU A 398 17.33 5.86 8.09
CA LEU A 398 17.39 7.25 8.54
C LEU A 398 18.45 8.03 7.76
N ASP A 399 19.64 7.50 7.57
CA ASP A 399 20.67 8.14 6.75
C ASP A 399 20.21 8.38 5.31
N GLY A 400 19.48 7.42 4.73
CA GLY A 400 18.85 7.55 3.41
C GLY A 400 17.84 8.70 3.37
N LEU A 401 16.99 8.80 4.39
CA LEU A 401 16.02 9.89 4.55
C LEU A 401 16.73 11.25 4.69
N LEU A 402 17.69 11.36 5.61
CA LEU A 402 18.44 12.59 5.89
C LEU A 402 19.14 13.10 4.62
N ARG A 403 19.74 12.19 3.83
CA ARG A 403 20.36 12.54 2.53
C ARG A 403 19.37 13.13 1.52
N ALA A 404 18.11 12.75 1.61
CA ALA A 404 17.07 13.17 0.67
C ALA A 404 16.27 14.41 1.13
N LEU A 405 16.42 14.85 2.39
CA LEU A 405 15.76 16.05 2.93
C LEU A 405 16.00 17.34 2.13
N PRO A 406 17.20 17.61 1.56
CA PRO A 406 17.43 18.83 0.79
C PRO A 406 16.50 18.99 -0.42
N SER A 407 16.03 17.90 -1.03
CA SER A 407 15.06 18.02 -2.14
C SER A 407 13.65 18.34 -1.65
N LEU A 408 13.24 17.80 -0.50
CA LEU A 408 11.97 18.17 0.13
C LEU A 408 11.99 19.63 0.60
N GLY A 409 13.13 20.10 1.14
CA GLY A 409 13.33 21.50 1.49
C GLY A 409 13.08 22.46 0.35
N ARG A 410 13.61 22.14 -0.85
CA ARG A 410 13.37 22.94 -2.06
C ARG A 410 11.89 22.99 -2.45
N VAL A 411 11.17 21.88 -2.28
CA VAL A 411 9.73 21.81 -2.56
C VAL A 411 8.97 22.74 -1.59
N LEU A 412 9.22 22.60 -0.29
CA LEU A 412 8.56 23.40 0.76
C LEU A 412 8.92 24.89 0.67
N ALA A 413 10.17 25.23 0.37
CA ALA A 413 10.59 26.60 0.12
C ALA A 413 9.83 27.24 -1.06
N GLY A 414 9.44 26.43 -2.06
CA GLY A 414 8.56 26.85 -3.14
C GLY A 414 7.18 27.30 -2.65
N PHE A 415 6.58 26.58 -1.70
CA PHE A 415 5.33 27.03 -1.06
C PHE A 415 5.57 28.30 -0.25
N HIS A 416 6.61 28.31 0.60
CA HIS A 416 6.86 29.37 1.57
C HIS A 416 7.17 30.71 0.89
N SER A 417 7.91 30.70 -0.22
CA SER A 417 8.19 31.89 -1.03
C SER A 417 6.96 32.50 -1.70
N ASN A 418 5.88 31.72 -1.84
CA ASN A 418 4.57 32.19 -2.32
C ASN A 418 3.62 32.55 -1.16
N GLY A 419 4.11 32.60 0.08
CA GLY A 419 3.29 32.86 1.27
C GLY A 419 2.33 31.72 1.62
N LEU A 420 2.58 30.52 1.10
CA LEU A 420 1.77 29.32 1.34
C LEU A 420 2.50 28.35 2.26
N ALA A 421 1.74 27.48 2.93
CA ALA A 421 2.26 26.33 3.65
C ALA A 421 1.49 25.08 3.21
N HIS A 422 2.16 23.93 3.17
CA HIS A 422 1.57 22.66 2.76
C HIS A 422 0.53 22.14 3.76
N ARG A 423 0.84 22.22 5.07
CA ARG A 423 -0.05 21.98 6.23
C ARG A 423 -0.64 20.58 6.39
N ALA A 424 -0.32 19.65 5.50
CA ALA A 424 -0.74 18.26 5.59
C ALA A 424 0.39 17.27 5.26
N LEU A 425 1.62 17.56 5.68
CA LEU A 425 2.72 16.61 5.48
C LEU A 425 2.48 15.31 6.27
N ARG A 426 2.78 14.19 5.62
CA ARG A 426 2.68 12.83 6.17
C ARG A 426 3.57 11.86 5.39
N PRO A 427 4.06 10.75 5.97
CA PRO A 427 4.96 9.82 5.29
C PRO A 427 4.42 9.28 3.96
N GLU A 428 3.11 9.08 3.85
CA GLU A 428 2.45 8.54 2.65
C GLU A 428 2.50 9.52 1.46
N ALA A 429 2.66 10.82 1.73
CA ALA A 429 2.80 11.86 0.72
C ALA A 429 4.25 12.13 0.32
N LEU A 430 5.23 11.55 1.03
CA LEU A 430 6.66 11.72 0.76
C LEU A 430 7.19 10.56 -0.09
N PHE A 431 7.49 10.81 -1.36
CA PHE A 431 7.97 9.81 -2.30
C PHE A 431 9.48 9.88 -2.45
N LEU A 432 10.18 8.75 -2.26
CA LEU A 432 11.61 8.64 -2.48
C LEU A 432 11.90 8.06 -3.86
N ALA A 433 12.60 8.84 -4.68
CA ALA A 433 13.13 8.43 -5.98
C ALA A 433 14.65 8.60 -5.98
N GLY A 434 15.38 7.49 -5.86
CA GLY A 434 16.83 7.54 -5.64
C GLY A 434 17.16 8.27 -4.33
N HIS A 435 17.83 9.42 -4.42
CA HIS A 435 18.18 10.27 -3.28
C HIS A 435 17.35 11.56 -3.20
N GLN A 436 16.16 11.58 -3.83
CA GLN A 436 15.29 12.74 -3.83
C GLN A 436 13.91 12.39 -3.26
N LEU A 437 13.51 13.14 -2.24
CA LEU A 437 12.13 13.26 -1.82
C LEU A 437 11.33 14.19 -2.74
N ARG A 438 10.11 13.75 -3.05
CA ARG A 438 9.08 14.46 -3.81
C ARG A 438 7.75 14.43 -3.04
N LEU A 439 6.89 15.40 -3.28
CA LEU A 439 5.54 15.43 -2.72
C LEU A 439 4.52 14.86 -3.70
N LEU A 440 3.55 14.13 -3.16
CA LEU A 440 2.42 13.58 -3.92
C LEU A 440 1.37 14.64 -4.29
N ASP A 441 1.18 15.64 -3.45
CA ASP A 441 0.11 16.63 -3.61
C ASP A 441 0.49 17.99 -2.99
N ALA A 442 -0.41 18.96 -3.09
CA ALA A 442 -0.25 20.30 -2.52
C ALA A 442 -0.73 20.41 -1.07
N GLY A 443 -1.12 19.30 -0.45
CA GLY A 443 -1.70 19.25 0.88
C GLY A 443 -2.95 20.12 0.98
N LEU A 444 -2.95 21.00 1.97
CA LEU A 444 -4.03 21.94 2.24
C LEU A 444 -3.72 23.35 1.74
N ALA A 445 -2.63 23.58 1.00
CA ALA A 445 -2.20 24.94 0.60
C ALA A 445 -3.26 25.74 -0.19
N ALA A 446 -4.19 25.05 -0.86
CA ALA A 446 -5.29 25.66 -1.61
C ALA A 446 -6.53 26.01 -0.78
N ALA A 447 -6.64 25.48 0.45
CA ALA A 447 -7.78 25.68 1.33
C ALA A 447 -7.52 26.80 2.35
N PRO A 448 -8.55 27.51 2.84
CA PRO A 448 -8.38 28.37 4.01
C PRO A 448 -8.08 27.52 5.25
N PRO A 449 -7.31 28.03 6.22
CA PRO A 449 -7.03 27.30 7.45
C PRO A 449 -8.27 26.96 8.27
N ALA A 450 -8.32 25.72 8.74
CA ALA A 450 -9.35 25.22 9.65
C ALA A 450 -8.73 24.59 10.89
N MET A 451 -9.43 24.73 12.02
CA MET A 451 -9.03 24.09 13.28
C MET A 451 -9.14 22.56 13.13
N GLY A 452 -8.13 21.84 13.61
CA GLY A 452 -8.04 20.38 13.52
C GLY A 452 -7.70 19.84 12.13
N GLU A 453 -7.27 20.70 11.19
CA GLU A 453 -6.86 20.25 9.84
C GLU A 453 -5.58 19.38 9.87
N GLY A 454 -5.33 18.65 8.77
CA GLY A 454 -4.15 17.79 8.64
C GLY A 454 -4.25 16.47 9.43
N MET A 455 -3.19 15.67 9.35
CA MET A 455 -3.13 14.34 9.99
C MET A 455 -2.86 14.49 11.50
N PRO A 456 -3.71 13.90 12.38
CA PRO A 456 -3.58 14.08 13.84
C PRO A 456 -2.18 13.81 14.38
N SER A 457 -1.53 12.74 13.91
CA SER A 457 -0.20 12.31 14.38
C SER A 457 0.93 13.31 14.14
N TYR A 458 0.79 14.21 13.16
CA TYR A 458 1.83 15.18 12.80
C TYR A 458 1.35 16.62 12.93
N ARG A 459 0.10 16.82 13.33
CA ARG A 459 -0.53 18.14 13.40
C ARG A 459 0.26 19.06 14.32
N ALA A 460 0.53 20.28 13.86
CA ALA A 460 1.21 21.26 14.68
C ALA A 460 0.23 21.86 15.72
N PRO A 461 0.70 22.24 16.93
CA PRO A 461 -0.18 22.74 18.00
C PRO A 461 -1.05 23.94 17.60
N GLU A 462 -0.58 24.82 16.72
CA GLU A 462 -1.33 25.96 16.21
C GLU A 462 -2.50 25.57 15.31
N GLN A 463 -2.48 24.37 14.69
CA GLN A 463 -3.59 23.86 13.90
C GLN A 463 -4.72 23.33 14.79
N GLU A 464 -4.48 23.08 16.09
CA GLU A 464 -5.50 22.63 17.05
C GLU A 464 -6.22 23.79 17.75
N ARG A 465 -5.69 25.00 17.62
CA ARG A 465 -6.22 26.20 18.29
C ARG A 465 -7.15 26.97 17.34
N PRO A 466 -8.21 27.61 17.83
CA PRO A 466 -8.99 28.57 17.05
C PRO A 466 -8.05 29.65 16.50
N ALA A 467 -8.13 29.91 15.19
CA ALA A 467 -7.17 30.72 14.46
C ALA A 467 -7.09 32.17 14.99
N ARG A 468 -6.20 32.44 15.95
CA ARG A 468 -5.72 33.80 16.24
C ARG A 468 -4.68 34.26 15.21
N ARG A 469 -3.96 33.31 14.60
CA ARG A 469 -3.00 33.50 13.50
C ARG A 469 -3.13 32.33 12.53
N ALA A 470 -3.03 32.60 11.24
CA ALA A 470 -3.04 31.55 10.22
C ALA A 470 -1.76 30.69 10.34
N PRO A 471 -1.84 29.36 10.12
CA PRO A 471 -0.68 28.50 9.94
C PRO A 471 0.28 29.08 8.89
N THR A 472 1.58 28.92 9.12
CA THR A 472 2.65 29.52 8.30
C THR A 472 3.68 28.47 7.90
N ALA A 473 4.78 28.89 7.28
CA ALA A 473 5.93 28.03 7.00
C ALA A 473 6.39 27.20 8.23
N ALA A 474 6.29 27.76 9.43
CA ALA A 474 6.64 27.10 10.69
C ALA A 474 5.77 25.87 10.99
N THR A 475 4.56 25.78 10.43
CA THR A 475 3.70 24.59 10.52
C THR A 475 4.31 23.42 9.76
N ASP A 476 4.81 23.64 8.54
CA ASP A 476 5.47 22.59 7.76
C ASP A 476 6.79 22.13 8.42
N VAL A 477 7.51 23.05 9.07
CA VAL A 477 8.72 22.73 9.85
C VAL A 477 8.41 21.76 10.98
N TYR A 478 7.36 22.04 11.76
CA TYR A 478 6.92 21.13 12.83
C TYR A 478 6.52 19.78 12.26
N GLN A 479 5.69 19.75 11.21
CA GLN A 479 5.22 18.50 10.60
C GLN A 479 6.39 17.65 10.07
N LEU A 480 7.38 18.28 9.42
CA LEU A 480 8.57 17.59 8.95
C LEU A 480 9.39 17.01 10.11
N ALA A 481 9.61 17.78 11.18
CA ALA A 481 10.31 17.30 12.36
C ALA A 481 9.55 16.19 13.09
N ALA A 482 8.22 16.28 13.18
CA ALA A 482 7.36 15.25 13.75
C ALA A 482 7.42 13.95 12.95
N ILE A 483 7.48 14.04 11.61
CA ILE A 483 7.69 12.89 10.74
C ILE A 483 9.07 12.29 11.00
N ILE A 484 10.15 13.08 10.97
CA ILE A 484 11.51 12.54 11.19
C ILE A 484 11.63 11.90 12.57
N TYR A 485 11.09 12.55 13.62
CA TYR A 485 11.01 12.01 14.97
C TYR A 485 10.28 10.67 14.99
N HIS A 486 9.08 10.61 14.41
CA HIS A 486 8.29 9.38 14.33
C HIS A 486 9.05 8.26 13.64
N LEU A 487 9.61 8.54 12.46
CA LEU A 487 10.39 7.57 11.71
C LEU A 487 11.61 7.10 12.50
N ALA A 488 12.23 7.96 13.32
CA ALA A 488 13.39 7.60 14.12
C ALA A 488 13.05 6.71 15.33
N VAL A 489 12.00 7.04 16.08
CA VAL A 489 11.72 6.39 17.39
C VAL A 489 10.53 5.44 17.39
N GLY A 490 9.77 5.37 16.29
CA GLY A 490 8.66 4.42 16.12
C GLY A 490 7.30 4.94 16.56
N GLN A 491 7.24 6.11 17.19
CA GLN A 491 5.99 6.78 17.57
C GLN A 491 6.05 8.30 17.32
N PRO A 492 4.94 8.96 16.94
CA PRO A 492 4.90 10.41 16.79
C PRO A 492 5.20 11.16 18.09
N PRO A 493 5.65 12.43 18.01
CA PRO A 493 5.95 13.21 19.21
C PRO A 493 4.67 13.48 20.02
N GLY A 494 4.73 13.24 21.34
CA GLY A 494 3.73 13.73 22.28
C GLY A 494 3.92 15.22 22.61
N PRO A 495 3.13 15.79 23.53
CA PRO A 495 3.21 17.21 23.89
C PRO A 495 4.58 17.66 24.43
N ASN A 496 5.28 16.75 25.13
CA ASN A 496 6.64 16.94 25.63
C ASN A 496 7.48 15.73 25.21
N PRO A 497 7.95 15.68 23.95
CA PRO A 497 8.68 14.53 23.45
C PRO A 497 10.05 14.41 24.15
N ALA A 498 10.50 13.19 24.42
CA ALA A 498 11.87 12.95 24.85
C ALA A 498 12.80 13.05 23.63
N PRO A 499 14.06 13.51 23.79
CA PRO A 499 15.00 13.52 22.67
C PRO A 499 15.17 12.12 22.05
N PRO A 500 15.25 12.00 20.71
CA PRO A 500 15.42 10.71 20.04
C PRO A 500 16.55 9.84 20.59
N SER A 501 17.72 10.41 20.89
CA SER A 501 18.85 9.65 21.43
C SER A 501 18.61 9.12 22.85
N ILE A 502 17.64 9.65 23.60
CA ILE A 502 17.25 9.10 24.91
C ILE A 502 16.39 7.86 24.73
N LEU A 503 15.49 7.86 23.74
CA LEU A 503 14.63 6.70 23.43
C LEU A 503 15.37 5.61 22.67
N ARG A 504 16.38 6.00 21.88
CA ARG A 504 17.25 5.12 21.10
C ARG A 504 18.71 5.55 21.26
N PRO A 505 19.42 5.03 22.27
CA PRO A 505 20.81 5.40 22.59
C PRO A 505 21.80 5.21 21.46
N GLU A 506 21.49 4.35 20.49
CA GLU A 506 22.29 4.17 19.28
C GLU A 506 22.24 5.37 18.33
N LEU A 507 21.27 6.29 18.47
CA LEU A 507 21.16 7.46 17.62
C LEU A 507 22.11 8.57 18.06
N SER A 508 22.66 9.30 17.09
CA SER A 508 23.54 10.44 17.36
C SER A 508 22.80 11.57 18.09
N PRO A 509 23.26 12.05 19.26
CA PRO A 509 22.66 13.18 19.97
C PRO A 509 22.67 14.50 19.16
N ALA A 510 23.43 14.56 18.07
CA ALA A 510 23.41 15.70 17.15
C ALA A 510 22.04 15.91 16.51
N ILE A 511 21.23 14.85 16.33
CA ILE A 511 19.89 14.95 15.75
C ILE A 511 18.88 15.60 16.70
N ASP A 512 19.09 15.43 18.02
CA ASP A 512 18.15 15.86 19.05
C ASP A 512 17.96 17.36 19.03
N ARG A 513 19.05 18.13 19.07
CA ARG A 513 18.96 19.60 19.17
C ARG A 513 18.12 20.19 18.03
N THR A 514 18.36 19.73 16.81
CA THR A 514 17.69 20.22 15.61
C THR A 514 16.21 19.82 15.60
N LEU A 515 15.90 18.55 15.87
CA LEU A 515 14.51 18.08 15.88
C LEU A 515 13.69 18.70 17.01
N MET A 516 14.26 18.76 18.21
CA MET A 516 13.57 19.30 19.39
C MET A 516 13.28 20.79 19.25
N ALA A 517 14.18 21.55 18.62
CA ALA A 517 13.92 22.96 18.32
C ALA A 517 12.80 23.15 17.28
N ALA A 518 12.61 22.21 16.34
CA ALA A 518 11.52 22.26 15.35
C ALA A 518 10.16 21.83 15.93
N LEU A 519 10.19 21.05 17.00
CA LEU A 519 9.00 20.56 17.71
C LEU A 519 8.50 21.51 18.80
N LEU A 520 9.08 22.71 18.92
CA LEU A 520 8.62 23.69 19.91
C LEU A 520 7.15 24.08 19.69
N PRO A 521 6.35 24.23 20.76
CA PRO A 521 4.92 24.50 20.63
C PRO A 521 4.60 25.80 19.88
N GLU A 522 5.36 26.86 20.15
CA GLU A 522 5.11 28.17 19.58
C GLU A 522 5.83 28.32 18.22
N PRO A 523 5.11 28.64 17.12
CA PRO A 523 5.70 28.69 15.78
C PRO A 523 6.86 29.67 15.64
N GLY A 524 6.87 30.76 16.42
CA GLY A 524 7.92 31.78 16.38
C GLY A 524 9.25 31.36 17.01
N ASP A 525 9.24 30.31 17.83
CA ASP A 525 10.44 29.82 18.53
C ASP A 525 11.12 28.68 17.76
N ARG A 526 10.48 28.16 16.71
CA ARG A 526 11.01 27.08 15.88
C ARG A 526 12.13 27.58 14.97
N LEU A 527 13.13 26.73 14.75
CA LEU A 527 14.15 27.01 13.73
C LEU A 527 13.53 27.10 12.32
N PRO A 528 14.11 27.92 11.43
CA PRO A 528 13.76 27.94 10.02
C PRO A 528 13.89 26.57 9.34
N LEU A 529 13.15 26.38 8.24
CA LEU A 529 13.18 25.15 7.46
C LEU A 529 14.60 24.77 7.00
N LEU A 530 15.39 25.76 6.56
CA LEU A 530 16.73 25.50 6.06
C LEU A 530 17.66 25.02 7.17
N ASP A 531 17.56 25.63 8.36
CA ASP A 531 18.34 25.25 9.53
C ASP A 531 17.97 23.85 10.03
N LEU A 532 16.69 23.46 9.93
CA LEU A 532 16.24 22.09 10.21
C LEU A 532 16.93 21.10 9.25
N ILE A 533 16.95 21.40 7.96
CA ILE A 533 17.56 20.52 6.96
C ILE A 533 19.08 20.45 7.12
N ASP A 534 19.73 21.58 7.37
CA ASP A 534 21.17 21.64 7.56
C ASP A 534 21.60 20.92 8.84
N GLY A 535 20.86 21.11 9.94
CA GLY A 535 21.10 20.40 11.19
C GLY A 535 20.89 18.88 11.05
N CYS A 536 19.84 18.45 10.36
CA CYS A 536 19.58 17.04 10.09
C CYS A 536 20.62 16.40 9.15
N THR A 537 21.07 17.12 8.12
CA THR A 537 22.08 16.60 7.18
C THR A 537 23.50 16.65 7.74
N ALA A 538 23.78 17.54 8.71
CA ALA A 538 25.07 17.59 9.40
C ALA A 538 25.40 16.28 10.13
N VAL A 539 24.38 15.56 10.63
CA VAL A 539 24.52 14.24 11.27
C VAL A 539 25.27 13.24 10.36
N LEU A 540 25.05 13.32 9.05
CA LEU A 540 25.72 12.46 8.07
C LEU A 540 27.24 12.73 7.98
N ARG A 541 27.67 13.98 8.25
CA ARG A 541 29.07 14.39 8.22
C ARG A 541 29.83 13.95 9.47
N SER A 542 29.11 13.67 10.56
CA SER A 542 29.64 13.22 11.85
C SER A 542 29.61 11.70 12.04
N GLY A 543 29.45 10.91 10.97
CA GLY A 543 29.45 9.44 11.03
C GLY A 543 28.11 8.75 10.77
N GLY A 544 27.05 9.52 10.48
CA GLY A 544 25.71 8.99 10.21
C GLY A 544 24.78 9.06 11.41
N ALA A 545 23.60 8.44 11.28
CA ALA A 545 22.57 8.43 12.32
C ALA A 545 22.97 7.65 13.57
N LEU A 546 24.04 6.83 13.51
CA LEU A 546 24.58 6.13 14.68
C LEU A 546 25.49 7.04 15.51
N ALA A 547 25.45 6.88 16.83
CA ALA A 547 26.47 7.41 17.73
C ALA A 547 27.82 6.72 17.45
N CYS A 548 28.90 7.50 17.33
CA CYS A 548 30.26 6.97 17.17
C CYS A 548 30.77 6.26 18.43
#